data_AF-A0A942TXM7-F1
#
_entry.id   AF-A0A942TXM7-F1
#
_cell.length_a   1.000
_cell.length_b   1.000
_cell.length_c   1.000
_cell.angle_alpha   90.00
_cell.angle_beta   90.00
_cell.angle_gamma   90.00
#
_symmetry.space_group_name_H-M   'P 1'
#
loop_
_entity.id
_entity.type
_entity.pdbx_description
1 polymer ?
#
loop_
_entity_poly.entity_id
_entity_poly.type
_entity_poly.pdbx_seq_one_letter_code
_entity_poly.pdbx_strand_id
1 'polypeptide(L)'
;MNVEETYNIDFHPVWEKKLTEEQKQQIIQSIDTVPFVQNQLTTNVLIAKFKKNGGFVTTVLLNNGYAHSLQLEQIIVNVMNDKNELLAEGSFNPQLMIEPHSSQPWSFVFAHDMVRNRILKLNQLHVEVVYDG
;
A
#
# COMPACT_ATOMS: atom_id res chain seq x y z
N MET A 1 3.24 31.03 5.81
CA MET A 1 2.19 30.02 5.57
C MET A 1 2.93 28.71 5.49
N ASN A 2 2.82 27.83 6.49
CA ASN A 2 3.43 26.51 6.39
C ASN A 2 2.54 25.74 5.43
N VAL A 3 3.03 25.47 4.23
CA VAL A 3 2.37 24.52 3.34
C VAL A 3 2.70 23.16 3.95
N GLU A 4 1.69 22.45 4.45
CA GLU A 4 1.88 21.05 4.85
C GLU A 4 2.32 20.29 3.58
N GLU A 5 3.49 19.65 3.63
CA GLU A 5 3.95 18.81 2.53
C GLU A 5 2.92 17.69 2.33
N THR A 6 2.54 17.43 1.07
CA THR A 6 1.61 16.37 0.69
C THR A 6 2.27 15.51 -0.38
N TYR A 7 1.84 14.27 -0.50
CA TYR A 7 2.34 13.40 -1.57
C TYR A 7 1.67 13.74 -2.90
N ASN A 8 2.46 13.77 -3.97
CA ASN A 8 1.92 13.77 -5.32
C ASN A 8 1.36 12.37 -5.65
N ILE A 9 0.08 12.28 -6.00
CA ILE A 9 -0.50 11.00 -6.43
C ILE A 9 -0.02 10.64 -7.83
N ASP A 10 0.50 9.42 -7.98
CA ASP A 10 0.85 8.83 -9.27
C ASP A 10 0.11 7.50 -9.46
N PHE A 11 -0.34 7.24 -10.69
CA PHE A 11 -1.04 6.02 -11.05
C PHE A 11 -0.20 5.23 -12.04
N HIS A 12 0.34 4.10 -11.59
CA HIS A 12 1.03 3.17 -12.50
C HIS A 12 0.13 2.80 -13.69
N PRO A 13 0.65 2.61 -14.92
CA PRO A 13 -0.16 2.29 -16.11
C PRO A 13 -1.05 1.06 -15.96
N VAL A 14 -0.66 0.10 -15.11
CA VAL A 14 -1.48 -1.08 -14.78
C VAL A 14 -2.75 -0.71 -14.02
N TRP A 15 -2.70 0.34 -13.19
CA TRP A 15 -3.83 0.88 -12.44
C TRP A 15 -4.68 1.82 -13.28
N GLU A 16 -4.07 2.69 -14.09
CA GLU A 16 -4.81 3.62 -14.95
C GLU A 16 -5.85 2.93 -15.82
N LYS A 17 -5.52 1.73 -16.33
CA LYS A 17 -6.40 0.91 -17.17
C LYS A 17 -7.49 0.15 -16.39
N LYS A 18 -7.30 -0.05 -15.08
CA LYS A 18 -8.20 -0.86 -14.23
C LYS A 18 -9.18 -0.02 -13.43
N LEU A 19 -8.81 1.23 -13.13
CA LEU A 19 -9.65 2.13 -12.34
C LEU A 19 -10.65 2.87 -13.22
N THR A 20 -11.87 2.94 -12.74
CA THR A 20 -12.83 3.95 -13.20
C THR A 20 -12.43 5.34 -12.71
N GLU A 21 -12.92 6.38 -13.38
CA GLU A 21 -12.65 7.77 -12.98
C GLU A 21 -13.14 8.07 -11.56
N GLU A 22 -14.27 7.50 -11.14
CA GLU A 22 -14.79 7.64 -9.77
C GLU A 22 -13.82 7.03 -8.74
N GLN A 23 -13.27 5.84 -9.02
CA GLN A 23 -12.29 5.22 -8.13
C GLN A 23 -10.99 6.02 -8.06
N LYS A 24 -10.52 6.59 -9.18
CA LYS A 24 -9.35 7.48 -9.19
C LYS A 24 -9.62 8.71 -8.31
N GLN A 25 -10.78 9.35 -8.45
CA GLN A 25 -11.16 10.50 -7.63
C GLN A 25 -11.21 10.16 -6.14
N GLN A 26 -11.75 9.01 -5.76
CA GLN A 26 -11.76 8.55 -4.36
C GLN A 26 -10.33 8.36 -3.82
N ILE A 27 -9.43 7.79 -4.62
CA ILE A 27 -8.01 7.63 -4.25
C ILE A 27 -7.33 9.00 -4.12
N ILE A 28 -7.54 9.91 -5.07
CA ILE A 28 -6.99 11.27 -5.03
C ILE A 28 -7.47 11.99 -3.77
N GLN A 29 -8.77 11.95 -3.45
CA GLN A 29 -9.30 12.57 -2.23
C GLN A 29 -8.73 11.96 -0.94
N SER A 30 -8.36 10.68 -0.96
CA SER A 30 -7.75 10.05 0.21
C SER A 30 -6.35 10.59 0.51
N ILE A 31 -5.62 11.09 -0.50
CA ILE A 31 -4.24 11.56 -0.32
C ILE A 31 -4.15 12.78 0.60
N ASP A 32 -5.17 13.65 0.55
CA ASP A 32 -5.25 14.87 1.37
C ASP A 32 -5.35 14.54 2.87
N THR A 33 -5.69 13.30 3.22
CA THR A 33 -5.79 12.83 4.61
C THR A 33 -4.56 12.04 5.06
N VAL A 34 -3.63 11.74 4.14
CA VAL A 34 -2.42 10.99 4.44
C VAL A 34 -1.34 11.95 4.94
N PRO A 35 -0.86 11.80 6.20
CA PRO A 35 0.21 12.65 6.70
C PRO A 35 1.50 12.37 5.93
N PHE A 36 2.19 13.43 5.52
CA PHE A 36 3.53 13.32 4.96
C PHE A 36 4.52 12.94 6.04
N VAL A 37 5.37 11.95 5.75
CA VAL A 37 6.38 11.44 6.69
C VAL A 37 7.70 11.42 5.97
N GLN A 38 8.57 12.37 6.32
CA GLN A 38 9.84 12.57 5.65
C GLN A 38 10.81 11.39 5.87
N ASN A 39 11.57 11.06 4.83
CA ASN A 39 12.62 10.02 4.84
C ASN A 39 12.12 8.63 5.23
N GLN A 40 10.89 8.29 4.83
CA GLN A 40 10.29 6.99 5.11
C GLN A 40 9.36 6.55 3.98
N LEU A 41 9.37 5.24 3.67
CA LEU A 41 8.27 4.61 2.94
C LEU A 41 7.16 4.29 3.94
N THR A 42 5.98 4.88 3.76
CA THR A 42 4.80 4.59 4.59
C THR A 42 3.69 3.97 3.74
N THR A 43 2.70 3.37 4.39
CA THR A 43 1.53 2.82 3.69
C THR A 43 0.21 3.25 4.32
N ASN A 44 -0.84 3.34 3.50
CA ASN A 44 -2.22 3.52 3.96
C ASN A 44 -3.11 2.49 3.27
N VAL A 45 -3.89 1.74 4.05
CA VAL A 45 -4.80 0.71 3.51
C VAL A 45 -6.04 1.37 2.92
N LEU A 46 -6.29 1.15 1.63
CA LEU A 46 -7.50 1.58 0.93
C LEU A 46 -8.57 0.49 0.91
N ILE A 47 -8.16 -0.76 0.64
CA ILE A 47 -9.06 -1.90 0.50
C ILE A 47 -8.39 -3.11 1.13
N ALA A 48 -9.13 -3.89 1.91
CA ALA A 48 -8.70 -5.21 2.38
C ALA A 48 -9.86 -6.20 2.25
N LYS A 49 -9.61 -7.36 1.63
CA LYS A 49 -10.65 -8.40 1.46
C LYS A 49 -10.07 -9.80 1.39
N PHE A 50 -10.76 -10.74 2.03
CA PHE A 50 -10.55 -12.15 1.77
C PHE A 50 -11.19 -12.56 0.43
N LYS A 51 -10.52 -13.47 -0.28
CA LYS A 51 -10.99 -14.08 -1.52
C LYS A 51 -11.71 -15.39 -1.20
N LYS A 52 -12.64 -15.79 -2.09
CA LYS A 52 -13.38 -17.05 -1.95
C LYS A 52 -12.46 -18.29 -1.91
N ASN A 53 -11.33 -18.22 -2.60
CA ASN A 53 -10.32 -19.29 -2.64
C ASN A 53 -9.39 -19.31 -1.40
N GLY A 54 -9.71 -18.57 -0.35
CA GLY A 54 -8.91 -18.51 0.88
C GLY A 54 -7.72 -17.56 0.83
N GLY A 55 -7.41 -16.95 -0.33
CA GLY A 55 -6.41 -15.89 -0.42
C GLY A 55 -6.88 -14.57 0.19
N PHE A 56 -6.00 -13.58 0.18
CA PHE A 56 -6.25 -12.23 0.68
C PHE A 56 -5.72 -11.21 -0.32
N VAL A 57 -6.36 -10.04 -0.41
CA VAL A 57 -5.82 -8.92 -1.17
C VAL A 57 -5.98 -7.64 -0.35
N THR A 58 -4.91 -6.86 -0.33
CA THR A 58 -4.93 -5.49 0.20
C THR A 58 -4.46 -4.54 -0.88
N THR A 59 -5.15 -3.42 -1.04
CA THR A 59 -4.68 -2.27 -1.81
C THR A 59 -4.21 -1.22 -0.83
N VAL A 60 -2.99 -0.75 -1.01
CA VAL A 60 -2.39 0.32 -0.22
C VAL A 60 -1.98 1.48 -1.10
N LEU A 61 -1.91 2.67 -0.52
CA LEU A 61 -1.03 3.72 -0.99
C LEU A 61 0.38 3.43 -0.50
N LEU A 62 1.37 3.43 -1.40
CA LEU A 62 2.79 3.37 -1.07
C LEU A 62 3.33 4.80 -1.15
N ASN A 63 3.61 5.42 0.00
CA ASN A 63 4.01 6.83 0.04
C ASN A 63 5.51 6.96 0.24
N ASN A 64 6.20 7.49 -0.76
CA ASN A 64 7.62 7.75 -0.73
C ASN A 64 7.90 9.13 -0.10
N GLY A 65 8.30 9.14 1.17
CA GLY A 65 8.71 10.35 1.88
C GLY A 65 10.16 10.79 1.64
N TYR A 66 10.91 10.07 0.80
CA TYR A 66 12.28 10.42 0.44
C TYR A 66 12.33 11.42 -0.72
N ALA A 67 13.41 12.19 -0.76
CA ALA A 67 13.72 13.10 -1.87
C ALA A 67 14.34 12.39 -3.09
N HIS A 68 14.38 11.06 -3.11
CA HIS A 68 14.84 10.23 -4.22
C HIS A 68 13.81 9.13 -4.53
N SER A 69 13.83 8.61 -5.75
CA SER A 69 12.91 7.54 -6.16
C SER A 69 13.26 6.23 -5.43
N LEU A 70 12.24 5.49 -4.99
CA LEU A 70 12.41 4.17 -4.40
C LEU A 70 12.18 3.08 -5.44
N GLN A 71 13.06 2.09 -5.49
CA GLN A 71 12.91 0.91 -6.35
C GLN A 71 12.54 -0.31 -5.51
N LEU A 72 11.30 -0.77 -5.63
CA LEU A 72 10.77 -1.92 -4.90
C LEU A 72 10.86 -3.17 -5.79
N GLU A 73 11.98 -3.89 -5.68
CA GLU A 73 12.20 -5.14 -6.43
C GLU A 73 11.96 -6.39 -5.60
N GLN A 74 12.53 -6.50 -4.41
CA GLN A 74 12.29 -7.64 -3.53
C GLN A 74 11.82 -7.09 -2.20
N ILE A 75 10.56 -7.36 -1.90
CA ILE A 75 9.93 -6.86 -0.69
C ILE A 75 9.20 -7.96 0.06
N ILE A 76 9.21 -7.87 1.38
CA ILE A 76 8.34 -8.64 2.25
C ILE A 76 7.23 -7.71 2.70
N VAL A 77 5.99 -8.18 2.59
CA VAL A 77 4.81 -7.41 2.99
C VAL A 77 4.12 -8.12 4.12
N ASN A 78 4.01 -7.45 5.26
CA ASN A 78 3.29 -7.91 6.45
C ASN A 78 1.98 -7.14 6.57
N VAL A 79 0.89 -7.86 6.81
CA VAL A 79 -0.43 -7.27 7.07
C VAL A 79 -0.84 -7.64 8.48
N MET A 80 -1.04 -6.64 9.33
CA MET A 80 -1.28 -6.82 10.75
C MET A 80 -2.42 -5.91 11.23
N ASN A 81 -3.03 -6.21 12.37
CA ASN A 81 -3.97 -5.32 13.05
C ASN A 81 -3.26 -4.44 14.10
N ASP A 82 -4.01 -3.59 14.78
CA ASP A 82 -3.56 -2.73 15.89
C ASP A 82 -2.93 -3.48 17.09
N LYS A 83 -3.17 -4.78 17.21
CA LYS A 83 -2.59 -5.67 18.23
C LYS A 83 -1.33 -6.39 17.76
N ASN A 84 -0.81 -6.05 16.59
CA ASN A 84 0.31 -6.73 15.93
C ASN A 84 0.04 -8.22 15.64
N GLU A 85 -1.22 -8.62 15.48
CA GLU A 85 -1.58 -9.97 15.05
C GLU A 85 -1.42 -10.08 13.53
N LEU A 86 -0.57 -11.00 13.09
CA LEU A 86 -0.29 -11.22 11.67
C LEU A 86 -1.47 -11.86 10.94
N LEU A 87 -1.99 -11.15 9.94
CA LEU A 87 -3.08 -11.59 9.08
C LEU A 87 -2.55 -12.32 7.84
N ALA A 88 -1.58 -11.72 7.15
CA ALA A 88 -0.93 -12.28 5.97
C ALA A 88 0.50 -11.76 5.84
N GLU A 89 1.34 -12.58 5.23
CA GLU A 89 2.75 -12.29 4.97
C GLU A 89 3.12 -12.91 3.63
N GLY A 90 3.83 -12.15 2.80
CA GLY A 90 4.28 -12.63 1.50
C GLY A 90 5.49 -11.87 0.97
N SER A 91 6.30 -12.56 0.18
CA SER A 91 7.38 -11.96 -0.58
C SER A 91 6.89 -11.63 -2.00
N PHE A 92 7.21 -10.43 -2.46
CA PHE A 92 6.78 -9.93 -3.77
C PHE A 92 7.95 -9.36 -4.55
N ASN A 93 7.83 -9.42 -5.87
CA ASN A 93 8.69 -8.68 -6.79
C ASN A 93 7.85 -7.84 -7.76
N PRO A 94 7.44 -6.63 -7.34
CA PRO A 94 6.52 -5.84 -8.12
C PRO A 94 7.20 -4.98 -9.20
N GLN A 95 8.54 -4.84 -9.15
CA GLN A 95 9.34 -4.01 -10.04
C GLN A 95 8.79 -2.57 -10.14
N LEU A 96 8.56 -1.95 -8.99
CA LEU A 96 7.98 -0.61 -8.92
C LEU A 96 9.05 0.44 -8.69
N MET A 97 8.93 1.54 -9.40
CA MET A 97 9.60 2.79 -9.08
C MET A 97 8.57 3.75 -8.51
N ILE A 98 8.83 4.34 -7.34
CA ILE A 98 7.97 5.34 -6.71
C ILE A 98 8.76 6.64 -6.66
N GLU A 99 8.28 7.68 -7.34
CA GLU A 99 8.97 8.97 -7.46
C GLU A 99 9.11 9.70 -6.10
N PRO A 100 10.04 10.65 -5.96
CA PRO A 100 10.22 11.42 -4.74
C PRO A 100 8.93 12.12 -4.31
N HIS A 101 8.62 12.08 -3.01
CA HIS A 101 7.45 12.75 -2.42
C HIS A 101 6.15 12.41 -3.17
N SER A 102 6.03 11.17 -3.65
CA SER A 102 4.86 10.68 -4.37
C SER A 102 4.20 9.52 -3.64
N SER A 103 2.95 9.25 -4.00
CA SER A 103 2.18 8.13 -3.51
C SER A 103 1.61 7.35 -4.68
N GLN A 104 1.74 6.02 -4.64
CA GLN A 104 1.25 5.15 -5.70
C GLN A 104 0.35 4.04 -5.13
N PRO A 105 -0.87 3.84 -5.65
CA PRO A 105 -1.71 2.73 -5.24
C PRO A 105 -1.13 1.40 -5.75
N TRP A 106 -1.10 0.39 -4.89
CA TRP A 106 -0.67 -0.95 -5.26
C TRP A 106 -1.43 -2.05 -4.52
N SER A 107 -1.72 -3.15 -5.22
CA SER A 107 -2.41 -4.30 -4.65
C SER A 107 -1.45 -5.46 -4.44
N PHE A 108 -1.35 -5.92 -3.21
CA PHE A 108 -0.68 -7.17 -2.85
C PHE A 108 -1.70 -8.30 -2.80
N VAL A 109 -1.48 -9.35 -3.59
CA VAL A 109 -2.36 -10.51 -3.67
C VAL A 109 -1.67 -11.70 -3.00
N PHE A 110 -2.15 -12.05 -1.83
CA PHE A 110 -1.65 -13.15 -1.02
C PHE A 110 -2.41 -14.43 -1.40
N ALA A 111 -1.66 -15.48 -1.74
CA ALA A 111 -2.20 -16.82 -1.91
C ALA A 111 -2.65 -17.39 -0.55
N HIS A 112 -3.42 -18.48 -0.55
CA HIS A 112 -4.00 -19.04 0.68
C HIS A 112 -2.92 -19.42 1.71
N ASP A 113 -1.80 -19.96 1.26
CA ASP A 113 -0.63 -20.33 2.05
C ASP A 113 0.13 -19.13 2.64
N MET A 114 -0.12 -17.92 2.14
CA MET A 114 0.42 -16.66 2.67
C MET A 114 -0.50 -16.03 3.74
N VAL A 115 -1.73 -16.52 3.88
CA VAL A 115 -2.68 -16.02 4.89
C VAL A 115 -2.49 -16.79 6.19
N ARG A 116 -2.22 -16.08 7.29
CA ARG A 116 -1.92 -16.64 8.61
C ARG A 116 -3.17 -16.74 9.48
N ASN A 117 -4.08 -15.78 9.36
CA ASN A 117 -5.28 -15.76 10.19
C ASN A 117 -6.50 -15.20 9.43
N ARG A 118 -7.44 -16.11 9.10
CA ARG A 118 -8.65 -15.79 8.32
C ARG A 118 -9.84 -15.32 9.14
N ILE A 119 -9.75 -15.39 10.47
CA ILE A 119 -10.82 -14.96 11.39
C ILE A 119 -10.58 -13.56 11.94
N LEU A 120 -9.41 -12.97 11.70
CA LEU A 120 -9.14 -11.57 12.03
C LEU A 120 -10.11 -10.66 11.30
N LYS A 121 -10.61 -9.67 12.04
CA LYS A 121 -11.39 -8.58 11.47
C LYS A 121 -10.46 -7.70 10.62
N LEU A 122 -10.99 -7.20 9.50
CA LEU A 122 -10.24 -6.40 8.54
C LEU A 122 -10.30 -4.89 8.83
N ASN A 123 -10.67 -4.51 10.05
CA ASN A 123 -10.66 -3.13 10.49
C ASN A 123 -9.28 -2.78 11.07
N GLN A 124 -8.85 -1.52 10.90
CA GLN A 124 -7.62 -0.99 11.52
C GLN A 124 -6.37 -1.81 11.17
N LEU A 125 -6.26 -2.22 9.91
CA LEU A 125 -5.07 -2.89 9.42
C LEU A 125 -3.95 -1.89 9.16
N HIS A 126 -2.72 -2.32 9.43
CA HIS A 126 -1.52 -1.67 8.96
C HIS A 126 -0.74 -2.64 8.06
N VAL A 127 -0.05 -2.06 7.08
CA VAL A 127 0.78 -2.81 6.13
C VAL A 127 2.21 -2.32 6.24
N GLU A 128 3.11 -3.23 6.54
CA GLU A 128 4.53 -2.97 6.56
C GLU A 128 5.16 -3.54 5.29
N VAL A 129 5.98 -2.73 4.63
CA VAL A 129 6.77 -3.13 3.47
C VAL A 129 8.23 -3.10 3.89
N VAL A 130 8.83 -4.27 4.02
CA VAL A 130 10.27 -4.43 4.26
C VAL A 130 10.95 -4.58 2.90
N TYR A 131 11.90 -3.70 2.61
CA TYR A 131 12.65 -3.66 1.37
C TYR A 131 14.11 -3.35 1.67
N ASP A 132 15.00 -3.77 0.77
CA ASP A 132 16.40 -3.37 0.82
C ASP A 132 16.51 -1.96 0.22
N GLY A 133 16.88 -0.98 1.05
CA GLY A 133 17.03 0.43 0.69
C GLY A 133 18.42 0.96 0.98
#